data_AF-A0AAN8KF29-F1
#
_entry.id   AF-A0AAN8KF29-F1
#
_cell.length_a   1.000
_cell.length_b   1.000
_cell.length_c   1.000
_cell.angle_alpha   90.00
_cell.angle_beta   90.00
_cell.angle_gamma   90.00
#
_symmetry.space_group_name_H-M   'P 1'
#
loop_
_entity.id
_entity.type
_entity.pdbx_description
1 polymer ?
#
loop_
_entity_poly.entity_id
_entity_poly.type
_entity_poly.pdbx_seq_one_letter_code
_entity_poly.pdbx_strand_id
1 'polypeptide(L)'
;MSQSAGIVRPKHNIAHDLFQRRLSDSFLKTEALKHLKTRDRPRIGHFVEFTVPQYSMDEFKARFRMERSTFQKLCDVLAPLMGDKYTRQTHIPFDKQILTYVFYAATQCPLIRVADVFSI
;
A
#
# COMPACT_ATOMS: atom_id res chain seq x y z
N MET A 1 45.51 49.36 -14.73
CA MET A 1 45.11 48.12 -14.02
C MET A 1 43.63 48.25 -13.68
N SER A 2 42.75 47.62 -14.46
CA SER A 2 41.31 47.63 -14.20
C SER A 2 40.81 46.19 -14.36
N GLN A 3 40.53 45.53 -13.24
CA GLN A 3 39.88 44.21 -13.23
C GLN A 3 38.36 44.43 -13.24
N SER A 4 37.69 43.97 -14.30
CA SER A 4 36.23 43.94 -14.37
C SER A 4 35.71 42.76 -13.54
N ALA A 5 35.02 43.08 -12.43
CA ALA A 5 34.34 42.08 -11.62
C ALA A 5 33.14 41.50 -12.39
N GLY A 6 33.21 40.21 -12.72
CA GLY A 6 32.11 39.48 -13.34
C GLY A 6 30.93 39.33 -12.38
N ILE A 7 29.75 39.75 -12.82
CA ILE A 7 28.49 39.50 -12.12
C ILE A 7 28.17 38.01 -12.24
N VAL A 8 28.47 37.24 -11.20
CA VAL A 8 28.03 35.84 -11.08
C VAL A 8 26.53 35.86 -10.79
N ARG A 9 25.71 35.73 -11.83
CA ARG A 9 24.28 35.49 -11.65
C ARG A 9 24.10 34.16 -10.90
N PRO A 10 23.38 34.12 -9.77
CA PRO A 10 23.14 32.87 -9.07
C PRO A 10 22.39 31.92 -10.02
N LYS A 11 22.97 30.74 -10.25
CA LYS A 11 22.32 29.68 -11.02
C LYS A 11 21.02 29.34 -10.29
N HIS A 12 19.89 29.78 -10.85
CA HIS A 12 18.56 29.39 -10.38
C HIS A 12 18.50 27.87 -10.40
N ASN A 13 18.63 27.24 -9.23
CA ASN A 13 18.77 25.80 -9.14
C ASN A 13 17.38 25.19 -9.27
N ILE A 14 16.97 24.93 -10.51
CA ILE A 14 15.68 24.33 -10.89
C ILE A 14 15.41 23.06 -10.07
N ALA A 15 16.45 22.31 -9.70
CA ALA A 15 16.31 21.11 -8.86
C ALA A 15 15.85 21.45 -7.44
N HIS A 16 16.33 22.54 -6.84
CA HIS A 16 15.88 23.01 -5.53
C HIS A 16 14.43 23.50 -5.59
N ASP A 17 14.08 24.21 -6.66
CA ASP A 17 12.72 24.74 -6.84
C ASP A 17 11.69 23.64 -7.10
N LEU A 18 12.07 22.61 -7.88
CA LEU A 18 11.29 21.39 -8.06
C LEU A 18 11.17 20.56 -6.77
N PHE A 19 12.24 20.52 -5.96
CA PHE A 19 12.24 19.84 -4.67
C PHE A 19 11.29 20.54 -3.68
N GLN A 20 11.36 21.87 -3.58
CA GLN A 20 10.48 22.66 -2.74
C GLN A 20 9.01 22.57 -3.20
N ARG A 21 8.76 22.55 -4.53
CA ARG A 21 7.43 22.28 -5.10
C ARG A 21 6.92 20.89 -4.77
N ARG A 22 7.75 19.86 -4.87
CA ARG A 22 7.37 18.48 -4.51
C ARG A 22 7.08 18.34 -3.02
N LEU A 23 7.83 19.03 -2.16
CA LEU A 23 7.58 19.07 -0.72
C LEU A 23 6.30 19.83 -0.37
N SER A 24 6.03 20.97 -1.02
CA SER A 24 4.78 21.72 -0.83
C SER A 24 3.56 20.99 -1.39
N ASP A 25 3.67 20.30 -2.52
CA ASP A 25 2.63 19.38 -3.02
C ASP A 25 2.41 18.20 -2.07
N SER A 26 3.47 17.69 -1.42
CA SER A 26 3.34 16.65 -0.40
C SER A 26 2.64 17.17 0.86
N PHE A 27 2.89 18.42 1.25
CA PHE A 27 2.27 19.07 2.39
C PHE A 27 0.78 19.40 2.12
N LEU A 28 0.45 19.91 0.93
CA LEU A 28 -0.92 20.12 0.47
C LEU A 28 -1.70 18.80 0.33
N LYS A 29 -1.04 17.72 -0.14
CA LYS A 29 -1.62 16.37 -0.09
C LYS A 29 -1.86 15.90 1.34
N THR A 30 -0.98 16.24 2.28
CA THR A 30 -1.11 15.84 3.68
C THR A 30 -2.29 16.54 4.35
N GLU A 31 -2.51 17.83 4.10
CA GLU A 31 -3.70 18.58 4.52
C GLU A 31 -4.99 18.05 3.86
N ALA A 32 -4.98 17.78 2.55
CA ALA A 32 -6.11 17.17 1.86
C ALA A 32 -6.40 15.73 2.35
N LEU A 33 -5.37 14.96 2.73
CA LEU A 33 -5.49 13.65 3.38
C LEU A 33 -6.05 13.75 4.81
N LYS A 34 -5.76 14.83 5.55
CA LYS A 34 -6.39 15.09 6.85
C LYS A 34 -7.90 15.36 6.71
N HIS A 35 -8.34 15.98 5.61
CA HIS A 35 -9.77 16.18 5.30
C HIS A 35 -10.47 14.98 4.65
N LEU A 36 -9.72 13.93 4.26
CA LEU A 36 -10.27 12.62 3.92
C LEU A 36 -10.58 11.76 5.17
N LYS A 37 -10.28 12.26 6.38
CA LYS A 37 -10.74 11.63 7.62
C LYS A 37 -12.26 11.54 7.57
N THR A 38 -12.74 10.30 7.68
CA THR A 38 -14.13 9.88 7.90
C THR A 38 -15.12 10.23 6.79
N ARG A 39 -14.84 9.84 5.55
CA ARG A 39 -15.95 9.21 4.81
C ARG A 39 -16.15 7.85 5.46
N ASP A 40 -17.34 7.63 6.00
CA ASP A 40 -17.83 6.33 6.46
C ASP A 40 -17.86 5.40 5.24
N ARG A 41 -16.68 4.87 4.90
CA ARG A 41 -16.51 4.02 3.73
C ARG A 41 -16.89 2.63 4.19
N PRO A 42 -17.91 2.00 3.59
CA PRO A 42 -18.35 0.70 4.02
C PRO A 42 -17.20 -0.29 3.80
N ARG A 43 -16.58 -0.70 4.91
CA ARG A 43 -15.60 -1.78 4.93
C ARG A 43 -16.37 -3.09 4.86
N ILE A 44 -15.87 -4.05 4.09
CA ILE A 44 -16.45 -5.39 4.07
C ILE A 44 -15.95 -6.11 5.32
N GLY A 45 -16.75 -6.01 6.39
CA GLY A 45 -16.47 -6.72 7.63
C GLY A 45 -16.36 -8.22 7.37
N HIS A 46 -15.35 -8.85 7.96
CA HIS A 46 -15.18 -10.31 8.00
C HIS A 46 -15.11 -11.02 6.64
N PHE A 47 -14.67 -10.32 5.58
CA PHE A 47 -14.56 -10.89 4.23
C PHE A 47 -13.66 -12.16 4.21
N VAL A 48 -12.51 -12.10 4.88
CA VAL A 48 -11.56 -13.21 4.89
C VAL A 48 -12.04 -14.37 5.75
N GLU A 49 -12.78 -14.05 6.81
CA GLU A 49 -13.21 -14.99 7.83
C GLU A 49 -14.50 -15.73 7.43
N PHE A 50 -15.41 -15.06 6.69
CA PHE A 50 -16.70 -15.65 6.30
C PHE A 50 -16.86 -15.87 4.80
N THR A 51 -16.32 -15.00 3.94
CA THR A 51 -16.54 -15.11 2.48
C THR A 51 -15.50 -16.02 1.81
N VAL A 52 -14.22 -15.79 2.06
CA VAL A 52 -13.13 -16.54 1.43
C VAL A 52 -13.23 -18.06 1.68
N PRO A 53 -13.60 -18.56 2.88
CA PRO A 53 -13.75 -20.00 3.11
C PRO A 53 -14.87 -20.64 2.29
N GLN A 54 -15.89 -19.87 1.92
CA GLN A 54 -17.04 -20.35 1.15
C GLN A 54 -16.76 -20.45 -0.35
N TYR A 55 -15.68 -19.83 -0.85
CA TYR A 55 -15.31 -19.96 -2.25
C TYR A 55 -14.97 -21.40 -2.63
N SER A 56 -15.62 -21.85 -3.70
CA SER A 56 -15.18 -23.01 -4.46
C SER A 56 -13.73 -22.83 -4.95
N MET A 57 -13.10 -23.92 -5.39
CA MET A 57 -11.73 -23.87 -5.91
C MET A 57 -11.60 -22.92 -7.10
N ASP A 58 -12.58 -22.92 -8.01
CA ASP A 58 -12.59 -22.08 -9.19
C ASP A 58 -12.83 -20.60 -8.85
N GLU A 59 -13.75 -20.29 -7.93
CA GLU A 59 -13.96 -18.92 -7.46
C GLU A 59 -12.73 -18.35 -6.78
N PHE A 60 -12.08 -19.15 -5.92
CA PHE A 60 -10.85 -18.75 -5.26
C PHE A 60 -9.76 -18.47 -6.32
N LYS A 61 -9.57 -19.38 -7.28
CA LYS A 61 -8.60 -19.22 -8.35
C LYS A 61 -8.90 -18.00 -9.24
N ALA A 62 -10.16 -17.76 -9.59
CA ALA A 62 -10.56 -16.59 -10.35
C ALA A 62 -10.29 -15.29 -9.59
N ARG A 63 -10.53 -15.27 -8.27
CA ARG A 63 -10.41 -14.09 -7.43
C ARG A 63 -8.97 -13.74 -7.09
N PHE A 64 -8.16 -14.75 -6.77
CA PHE A 64 -6.78 -14.59 -6.28
C PHE A 64 -5.72 -14.96 -7.33
N ARG A 65 -6.12 -15.44 -8.51
CA ARG A 65 -5.24 -15.93 -9.58
C ARG A 65 -4.24 -16.99 -9.10
N MET A 66 -4.64 -17.73 -8.07
CA MET A 66 -3.82 -18.71 -7.36
C MET A 66 -4.73 -19.79 -6.79
N GLU A 67 -4.27 -21.04 -6.79
CA GLU A 67 -5.01 -22.13 -6.13
C GLU A 67 -4.89 -22.03 -4.61
N ARG A 68 -5.93 -22.46 -3.89
CA ARG A 68 -5.94 -22.42 -2.41
C ARG A 68 -4.80 -23.25 -1.82
N SER A 69 -4.46 -24.38 -2.43
CA SER A 69 -3.33 -25.24 -2.05
C SER A 69 -1.98 -24.51 -2.22
N THR A 70 -1.82 -23.72 -3.28
CA THR A 70 -0.63 -22.89 -3.51
C THR A 70 -0.54 -21.77 -2.49
N PHE A 71 -1.66 -21.13 -2.16
CA PHE A 71 -1.70 -20.12 -1.10
C PHE A 71 -1.26 -20.69 0.24
N GLN A 72 -1.73 -21.89 0.63
CA GLN A 72 -1.29 -22.52 1.87
C GLN A 72 0.21 -22.77 1.88
N LYS A 73 0.77 -23.33 0.80
CA LYS A 73 2.22 -23.55 0.67
C LYS A 73 3.00 -22.24 0.76
N LEU A 74 2.46 -21.16 0.20
CA LEU A 74 3.06 -19.83 0.29
C LEU A 74 3.12 -19.36 1.74
N CYS A 75 2.03 -19.52 2.51
CA CYS A 75 2.02 -19.23 3.94
C CYS A 75 3.07 -20.06 4.69
N ASP A 76 3.14 -21.37 4.42
CA ASP A 76 4.07 -22.28 5.09
C ASP A 76 5.54 -21.90 4.83
N VAL A 77 5.86 -21.43 3.61
CA VAL A 77 7.21 -20.97 3.23
C VAL A 77 7.53 -19.61 3.86
N LEU A 78 6.57 -18.69 3.92
CA LEU A 78 6.80 -17.33 4.42
C LEU A 78 6.77 -17.23 5.94
N ALA A 79 5.95 -18.02 6.63
CA ALA A 79 5.83 -18.00 8.09
C ALA A 79 7.19 -18.03 8.83
N PRO A 80 8.13 -18.95 8.53
CA PRO A 80 9.43 -18.97 9.22
C PRO A 80 10.34 -17.78 8.86
N LEU A 81 10.16 -17.16 7.69
CA LEU A 81 10.99 -16.04 7.22
C LEU A 81 10.59 -14.71 7.86
N MET A 82 9.35 -14.60 8.31
CA MET A 82 8.79 -13.37 8.83
C MET A 82 9.21 -13.16 10.30
N GLY A 83 9.45 -14.23 11.06
CA GLY A 83 9.86 -14.18 12.47
C GLY A 83 8.89 -13.39 13.36
N ASP A 84 9.26 -13.13 14.62
CA ASP A 84 8.41 -12.39 15.57
C ASP A 84 8.28 -10.87 15.28
N LYS A 85 8.92 -10.38 14.21
CA LYS A 85 9.10 -8.94 13.94
C LYS A 85 7.96 -8.27 13.16
N TYR A 86 7.02 -9.04 12.60
CA TYR A 86 5.84 -8.49 11.89
C TYR A 86 4.70 -8.01 12.82
N THR A 87 4.99 -7.92 14.12
CA THR A 87 4.09 -7.50 15.19
C THR A 87 3.81 -5.99 15.25
N ARG A 88 4.27 -5.16 14.31
CA ARG A 88 3.84 -3.73 14.30
C ARG A 88 2.34 -3.57 14.01
N GLN A 89 1.72 -4.54 13.34
CA GLN A 89 0.27 -4.69 13.21
C GLN A 89 -0.19 -6.03 13.80
N THR A 90 0.07 -6.24 15.09
CA THR A 90 -0.38 -7.43 15.85
C THR A 90 -1.86 -7.77 15.68
N HIS A 91 -2.70 -6.82 15.26
CA HIS A 91 -4.14 -7.00 15.11
C HIS A 91 -4.57 -7.69 13.81
N ILE A 92 -3.69 -7.82 12.80
CA ILE A 92 -4.05 -8.48 11.53
C ILE A 92 -3.39 -9.86 11.47
N PRO A 93 -4.17 -10.95 11.39
CA PRO A 93 -3.62 -12.30 11.26
C PRO A 93 -2.68 -12.43 10.06
N PHE A 94 -1.62 -13.23 10.20
CA PHE A 94 -0.60 -13.44 9.16
C PHE A 94 -1.21 -13.82 7.80
N ASP A 95 -2.10 -14.83 7.78
CA ASP A 95 -2.74 -15.29 6.56
C ASP A 95 -3.54 -14.18 5.88
N LYS A 96 -4.18 -13.30 6.66
CA LYS A 96 -4.92 -12.15 6.15
C LYS A 96 -3.99 -11.12 5.51
N GLN A 97 -2.79 -10.89 6.06
CA GLN A 97 -1.79 -10.02 5.46
C GLN A 97 -1.29 -10.58 4.12
N ILE A 98 -0.95 -11.88 4.07
CA ILE A 98 -0.51 -12.53 2.83
C ILE A 98 -1.63 -12.51 1.78
N LEU A 99 -2.86 -12.85 2.18
CA LEU A 99 -4.00 -12.87 1.27
C LEU A 99 -4.33 -11.47 0.73
N THR A 100 -4.17 -10.42 1.54
CA THR A 100 -4.29 -9.02 1.10
C THR A 100 -3.29 -8.71 0.00
N TYR A 101 -2.02 -9.12 0.17
CA TYR A 101 -0.99 -8.92 -0.83
C TYR A 101 -1.27 -9.69 -2.12
N VAL A 102 -1.68 -10.97 -2.01
CA VAL A 102 -2.06 -11.79 -3.17
C VAL A 102 -3.23 -11.15 -3.92
N PHE A 103 -4.24 -10.65 -3.21
CA PHE A 103 -5.38 -9.96 -3.83
C PHE A 103 -4.97 -8.68 -4.56
N TYR A 104 -4.10 -7.88 -3.95
CA TYR A 104 -3.55 -6.69 -4.59
C TYR A 104 -2.78 -7.04 -5.86
N ALA A 105 -1.88 -8.03 -5.80
CA ALA A 105 -1.11 -8.47 -6.96
C ALA A 105 -2.00 -9.04 -8.08
N ALA A 106 -3.05 -9.78 -7.73
CA ALA A 106 -3.97 -10.39 -8.68
C ALA A 106 -4.87 -9.35 -9.38
N THR A 107 -5.34 -8.33 -8.66
CA THR A 107 -6.35 -7.38 -9.16
C THR A 107 -5.77 -6.04 -9.59
N GLN A 108 -4.58 -5.68 -9.12
CA GLN A 108 -3.96 -4.37 -9.29
C GLN A 108 -4.87 -3.20 -8.87
N CYS A 109 -5.82 -3.45 -7.96
CA CYS A 109 -6.72 -2.44 -7.44
C CYS A 109 -5.96 -1.38 -6.63
N PRO A 110 -6.45 -0.13 -6.58
CA PRO A 110 -5.91 0.87 -5.67
C PRO A 110 -5.90 0.37 -4.22
N LEU A 111 -4.81 0.65 -3.49
CA LEU A 111 -4.63 0.20 -2.10
C LEU A 111 -5.81 0.55 -1.18
N ILE A 112 -6.45 1.70 -1.41
CA ILE A 112 -7.62 2.12 -0.65
C ILE A 112 -8.81 1.15 -0.80
N ARG A 113 -9.00 0.55 -1.99
CA ARG A 113 -10.06 -0.43 -2.23
C ARG A 113 -9.72 -1.78 -1.61
N VAL A 114 -8.43 -2.15 -1.64
CA VAL A 114 -7.94 -3.35 -0.96
C VAL A 114 -8.17 -3.22 0.55
N ALA A 115 -7.87 -2.06 1.12
CA ALA A 115 -8.13 -1.74 2.52
C ALA A 115 -9.62 -1.90 2.89
N ASP A 116 -10.53 -1.42 2.04
CA ASP A 116 -11.98 -1.59 2.27
C ASP A 116 -12.43 -3.05 2.24
N VAL A 117 -11.92 -3.84 1.29
CA VAL A 117 -12.28 -5.26 1.12
C VAL A 117 -11.78 -6.11 2.28
N PHE A 118 -10.55 -5.83 2.75
CA PHE A 118 -9.93 -6.59 3.84
C PHE A 118 -10.21 -5.99 5.23
N SER A 119 -10.88 -4.84 5.28
CA SER A 119 -11.19 -4.08 6.49
C SER A 119 -9.95 -3.75 7.32
N ILE A 120 -8.89 -3.26 6.65
CA ILE A 120 -7.60 -2.86 7.26
C ILE A 120 -7.39 -1.35 7.18
#